data_AF-A0A1V9Y6L8-F1
#
_entry.id   AF-A0A1V9Y6L8-F1
#
_cell.length_a   1.000
_cell.length_b   1.000
_cell.length_c   1.000
_cell.angle_alpha   90.00
_cell.angle_beta   90.00
_cell.angle_gamma   90.00
#
_symmetry.space_group_name_H-M   'P 1'
#
loop_
_entity.id
_entity.type
_entity.pdbx_description
1 polymer ?
#
loop_
_entity_poly.entity_id
_entity_poly.type
_entity_poly.pdbx_seq_one_letter_code
_entity_poly.pdbx_strand_id
1 'polypeptide(L)'
;MRHVLVVLSLLTILCSALVIERPCCAKLRHIHARFGRRVTNSDEYTRLEVATAVPIQSCAPLRNDLHGKIALVKRGGCNFSYKVLNAQRAHAKAVIVYDDYPRQRNESWAIRMVPDHTNSSSVFIPSVFVSHESGDRLLATIDIMASVNETLLVTLNSTGEILPLATPAAVYQESLETSLMYFVLAIVCIAIMHWLQRT
;
A
#
# COMPACT_ATOMS: atom_id res chain seq x y z
N MET A 1 -74.76 -0.83 -21.04
CA MET A 1 -73.43 -0.38 -21.50
C MET A 1 -72.41 -0.73 -20.42
N ARG A 2 -71.43 -1.57 -20.79
CA ARG A 2 -70.01 -1.58 -20.37
C ARG A 2 -69.69 -1.42 -18.87
N HIS A 3 -69.25 -2.47 -18.18
CA HIS A 3 -67.82 -2.91 -18.10
C HIS A 3 -66.94 -1.73 -17.65
N VAL A 4 -66.35 -1.69 -16.45
CA VAL A 4 -65.22 -2.52 -15.99
C VAL A 4 -65.21 -2.49 -14.44
N LEU A 5 -65.71 -3.52 -13.76
CA LEU A 5 -64.93 -4.57 -13.08
C LEU A 5 -63.58 -4.10 -12.49
N VAL A 6 -63.62 -3.70 -11.21
CA VAL A 6 -62.47 -3.74 -10.31
C VAL A 6 -62.11 -5.22 -10.12
N VAL A 7 -61.14 -5.71 -10.90
CA VAL A 7 -60.45 -6.98 -10.61
C VAL A 7 -58.96 -6.72 -10.62
N LEU A 8 -58.50 -6.52 -9.40
CA LEU A 8 -57.21 -6.94 -8.87
C LEU A 8 -56.75 -8.25 -9.57
N SER A 9 -55.86 -8.15 -10.57
CA SER A 9 -55.13 -9.31 -11.07
C SER A 9 -53.72 -8.91 -11.48
N LEU A 10 -52.80 -9.21 -10.57
CA LEU A 10 -51.44 -9.66 -10.80
C LEU A 10 -50.68 -8.97 -11.96
N LEU A 11 -50.06 -7.84 -11.64
CA LEU A 11 -48.68 -7.60 -12.08
C LEU A 11 -47.75 -7.76 -10.87
N THR A 12 -47.82 -8.91 -10.22
CA THR A 12 -46.63 -9.47 -9.57
C THR A 12 -45.71 -9.88 -10.74
N ILE A 13 -44.44 -9.49 -10.83
CA ILE A 13 -43.37 -10.10 -10.05
C ILE A 13 -42.07 -9.34 -10.39
N LEU A 14 -41.31 -9.01 -9.32
CA LEU A 14 -39.88 -8.73 -9.25
C LEU A 14 -39.36 -7.46 -9.97
N CYS A 15 -39.39 -6.34 -9.26
CA CYS A 15 -38.18 -5.51 -9.27
C CYS A 15 -37.12 -6.29 -8.46
N SER A 16 -36.44 -7.22 -9.11
CA SER A 16 -35.23 -7.82 -8.55
C SER A 16 -34.22 -6.70 -8.38
N ALA A 17 -33.94 -6.33 -7.12
CA ALA A 17 -32.94 -5.33 -6.81
C ALA A 17 -32.07 -5.79 -5.64
N LEU A 18 -30.82 -5.34 -5.71
CA LEU A 18 -29.69 -5.68 -4.87
C LEU A 18 -29.20 -7.13 -4.98
N VAL A 19 -28.43 -7.36 -6.05
CA VAL A 19 -27.50 -8.49 -6.15
C VAL A 19 -26.10 -7.97 -5.82
N ILE A 20 -25.53 -8.47 -4.72
CA ILE A 20 -24.09 -8.35 -4.43
C ILE A 20 -23.45 -9.64 -4.93
N GLU A 21 -22.99 -9.66 -6.18
CA GLU A 21 -22.38 -10.84 -6.83
C GLU A 21 -20.90 -11.03 -6.48
N ARG A 22 -20.29 -10.00 -5.89
CA ARG A 22 -18.87 -9.82 -5.59
C ARG A 22 -18.78 -8.82 -4.42
N PRO A 23 -17.71 -8.78 -3.61
CA PRO A 23 -16.33 -9.00 -4.03
C PRO A 23 -15.87 -10.45 -3.83
N CYS A 24 -15.47 -11.13 -4.91
CA CYS A 24 -14.47 -12.20 -4.78
C CYS A 24 -13.10 -11.60 -4.44
N CYS A 25 -12.90 -10.30 -4.73
CA CYS A 25 -11.75 -9.52 -4.29
C CYS A 25 -12.14 -8.04 -4.17
N ALA A 26 -11.75 -7.36 -3.10
CA ALA A 26 -11.77 -5.91 -3.00
C ALA A 26 -10.38 -5.35 -3.38
N LYS A 27 -10.33 -4.35 -4.25
CA LYS A 27 -9.07 -3.67 -4.61
C LYS A 27 -8.83 -2.50 -3.68
N LEU A 28 -7.74 -2.54 -2.91
CA LEU A 28 -7.33 -1.45 -2.04
C LEU A 28 -6.25 -0.59 -2.71
N ARG A 29 -6.41 0.72 -2.62
CA ARG A 29 -5.38 1.68 -3.05
C ARG A 29 -4.24 1.66 -2.06
N HIS A 30 -3.01 1.69 -2.56
CA HIS A 30 -1.82 1.62 -1.72
C HIS A 30 -0.63 2.37 -2.34
N ILE A 31 0.39 2.65 -1.54
CA ILE A 31 1.63 3.33 -1.98
C ILE A 31 2.81 2.46 -1.59
N HIS A 32 3.73 2.19 -2.52
CA HIS A 32 4.94 1.44 -2.17
C HIS A 32 5.93 2.26 -1.35
N ALA A 33 6.65 1.59 -0.46
CA ALA A 33 7.84 2.15 0.17
C ALA A 33 8.91 2.52 -0.87
N ARG A 34 9.74 3.51 -0.53
CA ARG A 34 11.00 3.83 -1.23
C ARG A 34 12.21 3.03 -0.69
N PHE A 35 11.96 1.94 0.02
CA PHE A 35 12.96 1.03 0.55
C PHE A 35 12.44 -0.41 0.50
N GLY A 36 13.34 -1.38 0.66
CA GLY A 36 12.99 -2.77 0.46
C GLY A 36 12.71 -3.11 -1.00
N ARG A 37 12.19 -4.31 -1.23
CA ARG A 37 11.87 -4.77 -2.59
C ARG A 37 10.61 -4.07 -3.10
N ARG A 38 10.58 -3.73 -4.38
CA ARG A 38 9.32 -3.33 -5.03
C ARG A 38 8.47 -4.56 -5.30
N VAL A 39 7.17 -4.42 -5.14
CA VAL A 39 6.21 -5.44 -5.57
C VAL A 39 6.12 -5.34 -7.09
N THR A 40 6.36 -6.45 -7.77
CA THR A 40 6.18 -6.58 -9.22
C THR A 40 4.93 -7.42 -9.49
N ASN A 41 4.47 -7.45 -10.73
CA ASN A 41 3.38 -8.36 -11.15
C ASN A 41 3.92 -9.80 -11.31
N SER A 42 4.45 -10.35 -10.22
CA SER A 42 4.91 -11.73 -10.12
C SER A 42 4.02 -12.50 -9.14
N ASP A 43 4.02 -13.83 -9.26
CA ASP A 43 3.19 -14.71 -8.43
C ASP A 43 3.67 -14.84 -6.97
N GLU A 44 4.80 -14.21 -6.62
CA GLU A 44 5.45 -14.38 -5.31
C GLU A 44 4.60 -13.89 -4.13
N TYR A 45 3.74 -12.88 -4.37
CA TYR A 45 2.88 -12.28 -3.35
C TYR A 45 1.39 -12.48 -3.63
N THR A 46 1.04 -13.60 -4.27
CA THR A 46 -0.34 -13.97 -4.58
C THR A 46 -0.94 -14.84 -3.50
N ARG A 47 -2.18 -14.54 -3.08
CA ARG A 47 -2.97 -15.33 -2.10
C ARG A 47 -2.21 -15.65 -0.80
N LEU A 48 -1.51 -14.68 -0.25
CA LEU A 48 -0.83 -14.81 1.04
C LEU A 48 -1.78 -14.47 2.18
N GLU A 49 -1.69 -15.21 3.28
CA GLU A 49 -2.39 -14.90 4.52
C GLU A 49 -1.94 -13.54 5.08
N VAL A 50 -2.89 -12.72 5.52
CA VAL A 50 -2.63 -11.49 6.28
C VAL A 50 -2.87 -11.74 7.75
N ALA A 51 -1.90 -11.36 8.58
CA ALA A 51 -2.01 -11.45 10.03
C ALA A 51 -1.61 -10.12 10.69
N THR A 52 -2.25 -9.79 11.80
CA THR A 52 -1.93 -8.60 12.59
C THR A 52 -0.58 -8.76 13.30
N ALA A 53 0.24 -7.72 13.31
CA ALA A 53 1.48 -7.74 14.08
C ALA A 53 1.19 -7.60 15.59
N VAL A 54 1.97 -8.28 16.44
CA VAL A 54 1.89 -8.17 17.90
C VAL A 54 3.26 -7.82 18.46
N PRO A 55 3.52 -6.57 18.90
CA PRO A 55 2.61 -5.43 18.97
C PRO A 55 2.26 -4.82 17.60
N ILE A 56 1.05 -4.25 17.48
CA ILE A 56 0.50 -3.75 16.20
C ILE A 56 1.35 -2.66 15.54
N GLN A 57 2.09 -1.88 16.33
CA GLN A 57 2.97 -0.84 15.80
C GLN A 57 4.32 -1.38 15.32
N SER A 58 4.70 -2.64 15.59
CA SER A 58 5.98 -3.21 15.20
C SER A 58 7.21 -2.39 15.63
N CYS A 59 7.12 -1.69 16.77
CA CYS A 59 8.23 -0.91 17.33
C CYS A 59 9.07 -1.70 18.36
N ALA A 60 8.81 -3.00 18.47
CA ALA A 60 9.53 -3.96 19.29
C ALA A 60 9.50 -5.31 18.55
N PRO A 61 10.32 -6.30 18.97
CA PRO A 61 10.23 -7.65 18.42
C PRO A 61 8.80 -8.20 18.47
N LEU A 62 8.37 -8.77 17.35
CA LEU A 62 7.02 -9.32 17.23
C LEU A 62 6.93 -10.67 17.94
N ARG A 63 5.77 -10.93 18.56
CA ARG A 63 5.51 -12.09 19.42
C ARG A 63 4.67 -13.18 18.77
N ASN A 64 4.13 -12.91 17.59
CA ASN A 64 3.27 -13.84 16.85
C ASN A 64 3.96 -14.35 15.59
N ASP A 65 3.53 -15.52 15.12
CA ASP A 65 4.05 -16.13 13.91
C ASP A 65 3.54 -15.41 12.66
N LEU A 66 4.49 -14.86 11.90
CA LEU A 66 4.27 -14.20 10.63
C LEU A 66 5.01 -14.90 9.48
N HIS A 67 5.55 -16.10 9.72
CA HIS A 67 6.33 -16.82 8.74
C HIS A 67 5.53 -17.08 7.45
N GLY A 68 6.00 -16.52 6.34
CA GLY A 68 5.32 -16.67 5.05
C GLY A 68 4.08 -15.77 4.86
N LYS A 69 3.71 -14.98 5.86
CA LYS A 69 2.49 -14.14 5.87
C LYS A 69 2.78 -12.69 5.50
N ILE A 70 1.73 -11.92 5.24
CA ILE A 70 1.77 -10.47 5.14
C ILE A 70 1.44 -9.88 6.52
N ALA A 71 2.36 -9.10 7.07
CA ALA A 71 2.16 -8.43 8.34
C ALA A 71 1.31 -7.15 8.17
N LEU A 72 0.22 -7.02 8.92
CA LEU A 72 -0.54 -5.78 9.05
C LEU A 72 -0.05 -4.98 10.26
N VAL A 73 0.42 -3.76 10.02
CA VAL A 73 1.09 -2.91 11.01
C VAL A 73 0.47 -1.52 11.04
N LYS A 74 0.21 -0.98 12.24
CA LYS A 74 -0.27 0.39 12.44
C LYS A 74 0.88 1.39 12.42
N ARG A 75 0.68 2.54 11.78
CA ARG A 75 1.58 3.70 11.87
C ARG A 75 1.70 4.22 13.32
N GLY A 76 2.81 4.91 13.62
CA GLY A 76 3.08 5.56 14.90
C GLY A 76 4.20 4.91 15.72
N GLY A 77 4.73 5.61 16.72
CA GLY A 77 5.73 5.09 17.67
C GLY A 77 7.18 4.97 17.17
N CYS A 78 7.40 4.66 15.89
CA CYS A 78 8.75 4.48 15.32
C CYS A 78 8.78 4.62 13.79
N ASN A 79 9.99 4.64 13.20
CA ASN A 79 10.24 4.78 11.76
C ASN A 79 9.64 3.63 10.93
N PHE A 80 9.25 3.91 9.68
CA PHE A 80 8.65 2.92 8.78
C PHE A 80 9.58 1.73 8.47
N SER A 81 10.85 1.97 8.15
CA SER A 81 11.81 0.91 7.89
C SER A 81 12.05 0.02 9.11
N TYR A 82 12.04 0.57 10.32
CA TYR A 82 12.15 -0.23 11.56
C TYR A 82 10.95 -1.16 11.75
N LYS A 83 9.73 -0.67 11.47
CA LYS A 83 8.51 -1.49 11.50
C LYS A 83 8.59 -2.68 10.56
N VAL A 84 9.03 -2.43 9.32
CA VAL A 84 9.15 -3.46 8.28
C VAL A 84 10.29 -4.42 8.62
N LEU A 85 11.40 -3.92 9.17
CA LEU A 85 12.53 -4.76 9.60
C LEU A 85 12.13 -5.73 10.73
N ASN A 86 11.32 -5.28 11.71
CA ASN A 86 10.84 -6.16 12.77
C ASN A 86 9.88 -7.25 12.23
N ALA A 87 9.02 -6.91 11.26
CA ALA A 87 8.19 -7.90 10.58
C ALA A 87 9.02 -8.89 9.74
N GLN A 88 10.06 -8.42 9.05
CA GLN A 88 11.00 -9.26 8.33
C GLN A 88 11.74 -10.25 9.26
N ARG A 89 12.15 -9.78 10.45
CA ARG A 89 12.77 -10.64 11.48
C ARG A 89 11.82 -11.70 12.02
N ALA A 90 10.51 -11.46 11.94
CA ALA A 90 9.46 -12.43 12.21
C ALA A 90 9.08 -13.27 10.98
N HIS A 91 9.92 -13.27 9.93
CA HIS A 91 9.76 -14.04 8.69
C HIS A 91 8.51 -13.68 7.86
N ALA A 92 7.96 -12.47 8.02
CA ALA A 92 6.94 -11.96 7.12
C ALA A 92 7.48 -11.83 5.69
N LYS A 93 6.65 -12.14 4.69
CA LYS A 93 6.97 -11.99 3.27
C LYS A 93 6.73 -10.59 2.72
N ALA A 94 5.80 -9.85 3.33
CA ALA A 94 5.49 -8.47 2.97
C ALA A 94 4.86 -7.74 4.16
N VAL A 95 4.77 -6.42 4.08
CA VAL A 95 4.15 -5.60 5.15
C VAL A 95 3.15 -4.62 4.57
N ILE A 96 1.96 -4.56 5.16
CA ILE A 96 0.98 -3.50 4.93
C ILE A 96 1.01 -2.59 6.15
N VAL A 97 1.38 -1.33 5.96
CA VAL A 97 1.33 -0.29 6.98
C VAL A 97 0.08 0.54 6.75
N TYR A 98 -0.79 0.68 7.75
CA TYR A 98 -1.98 1.54 7.64
C TYR A 98 -1.86 2.80 8.52
N ASP A 99 -2.50 3.88 8.08
CA ASP A 99 -2.50 5.15 8.81
C ASP A 99 -3.17 5.01 10.19
N ASP A 100 -2.69 5.77 11.18
CA ASP A 100 -3.11 5.61 12.56
C ASP A 100 -4.43 6.32 12.91
N TYR A 101 -4.83 7.28 12.08
CA TYR A 101 -6.07 8.05 12.18
C TYR A 101 -6.69 8.31 10.80
N PRO A 102 -8.02 8.48 10.72
CA PRO A 102 -8.70 8.79 9.46
C PRO A 102 -8.35 10.20 8.97
N ARG A 103 -8.27 10.37 7.65
CA ARG A 103 -8.05 11.69 7.03
C ARG A 103 -9.37 12.35 6.69
N GLN A 104 -9.41 13.67 6.77
CA GLN A 104 -10.56 14.43 6.26
C GLN A 104 -10.68 14.27 4.74
N ARG A 105 -11.88 14.48 4.19
CA ARG A 105 -12.16 14.28 2.76
C ARG A 105 -11.26 15.11 1.83
N ASN A 106 -10.83 16.28 2.28
CA ASN A 106 -9.94 17.21 1.56
C ASN A 106 -8.45 16.96 1.83
N GLU A 107 -8.11 16.03 2.72
CA GLU A 107 -6.73 15.68 3.03
C GLU A 107 -6.32 14.38 2.33
N SER A 108 -5.11 14.37 1.79
CA SER A 108 -4.54 13.16 1.21
C SER A 108 -4.03 12.24 2.30
N TRP A 109 -4.50 10.99 2.34
CA TRP A 109 -3.88 9.91 3.13
C TRP A 109 -2.58 9.39 2.53
N ALA A 110 -2.22 9.86 1.33
CA ALA A 110 -1.10 9.33 0.56
C ALA A 110 0.25 9.70 1.18
N ILE A 111 0.69 8.92 2.17
CA ILE A 111 2.00 9.05 2.78
C ILE A 111 2.99 8.15 2.04
N ARG A 112 4.10 8.75 1.66
CA ARG A 112 5.24 8.02 1.09
C ARG A 112 6.15 7.55 2.22
N MET A 113 6.32 6.23 2.36
CA MET A 113 7.29 5.66 3.30
C MET A 113 8.71 5.82 2.71
N VAL A 114 9.53 6.65 3.34
CA VAL A 114 10.90 6.97 2.90
C VAL A 114 11.94 6.17 3.69
N PRO A 115 13.13 5.86 3.10
CA PRO A 115 14.21 5.19 3.82
C PRO A 115 14.72 6.05 4.98
N ASP A 116 15.12 5.40 6.08
CA ASP A 116 15.96 6.01 7.12
C ASP A 116 17.42 5.58 6.96
N HIS A 117 18.34 6.25 7.66
CA HIS A 117 19.78 5.97 7.56
C HIS A 117 20.23 4.70 8.29
N THR A 118 19.39 4.10 9.13
CA THR A 118 19.79 3.05 10.06
C THR A 118 19.22 1.67 9.71
N ASN A 119 17.93 1.59 9.35
CA ASN A 119 17.24 0.31 9.19
C ASN A 119 16.98 -0.05 7.73
N SER A 120 16.78 0.96 6.87
CA SER A 120 16.29 0.76 5.50
C SER A 120 17.20 -0.13 4.63
N SER A 121 18.51 -0.11 4.85
CA SER A 121 19.50 -0.94 4.13
C SER A 121 19.39 -2.43 4.44
N SER A 122 18.76 -2.79 5.57
CA SER A 122 18.56 -4.17 6.00
C SER A 122 17.15 -4.70 5.68
N VAL A 123 16.31 -3.90 5.01
CA VAL A 123 14.96 -4.31 4.60
C VAL A 123 15.02 -4.85 3.18
N PHE A 124 14.55 -6.08 2.98
CA PHE A 124 14.55 -6.80 1.71
C PHE A 124 13.16 -7.29 1.29
N ILE A 125 12.18 -7.27 2.20
CA ILE A 125 10.78 -7.57 1.86
C ILE A 125 10.05 -6.32 1.38
N PRO A 126 9.03 -6.45 0.52
CA PRO A 126 8.21 -5.32 0.10
C PRO A 126 7.32 -4.80 1.22
N SER A 127 7.00 -3.51 1.14
CA SER A 127 6.00 -2.90 1.99
C SER A 127 5.17 -1.84 1.27
N VAL A 128 3.91 -1.71 1.69
CA VAL A 128 2.96 -0.74 1.15
C VAL A 128 2.25 0.03 2.26
N PHE A 129 1.84 1.25 1.95
CA PHE A 129 1.07 2.12 2.82
C PHE A 129 -0.37 2.21 2.34
N VAL A 130 -1.34 2.09 3.25
CA VAL A 130 -2.78 2.21 2.98
C VAL A 130 -3.44 3.22 3.91
N SER A 131 -4.63 3.70 3.54
CA SER A 131 -5.40 4.60 4.39
C SER A 131 -5.84 3.93 5.70
N HIS A 132 -6.20 4.73 6.69
CA HIS A 132 -6.75 4.23 7.95
C HIS A 132 -7.98 3.34 7.73
N GLU A 133 -8.91 3.78 6.89
CA GLU A 133 -10.16 3.05 6.59
C GLU A 133 -9.87 1.72 5.88
N SER A 134 -8.82 1.68 5.06
CA SER A 134 -8.39 0.44 4.41
C SER A 134 -7.77 -0.53 5.43
N GLY A 135 -6.98 -0.01 6.37
CA GLY A 135 -6.44 -0.77 7.50
C GLY A 135 -7.53 -1.34 8.41
N ASP A 136 -8.51 -0.52 8.80
CA ASP A 136 -9.64 -0.95 9.62
C ASP A 136 -10.50 -2.01 8.94
N ARG A 137 -10.71 -1.89 7.63
CA ARG A 137 -11.37 -2.94 6.84
C ARG A 137 -10.60 -4.26 6.86
N LEU A 138 -9.27 -4.20 6.74
CA LEU A 138 -8.42 -5.40 6.82
C LEU A 138 -8.49 -6.02 8.22
N LEU A 139 -8.41 -5.20 9.29
CA LEU A 139 -8.54 -5.67 10.67
C LEU A 139 -9.88 -6.37 10.91
N ALA A 140 -10.99 -5.70 10.57
CA ALA A 140 -12.32 -6.26 10.74
C ALA A 140 -12.48 -7.56 9.93
N THR A 141 -11.91 -7.63 8.73
CA THR A 141 -11.97 -8.85 7.91
C THR A 141 -11.14 -9.98 8.52
N ILE A 142 -9.96 -9.70 9.07
CA ILE A 142 -9.14 -10.70 9.78
C ILE A 142 -9.94 -11.28 10.96
N ASP A 143 -10.57 -10.42 11.76
CA ASP A 143 -11.36 -10.84 12.92
C ASP A 143 -12.57 -11.69 12.51
N ILE A 144 -13.28 -11.29 11.44
CA ILE A 144 -14.40 -12.06 10.90
C ILE A 144 -13.94 -13.42 10.36
N MET A 145 -12.85 -13.48 9.60
CA MET A 145 -12.33 -14.75 9.07
C MET A 145 -11.89 -15.69 10.20
N ALA A 146 -11.24 -15.15 11.24
CA ALA A 146 -10.87 -15.93 12.41
C ALA A 146 -12.10 -16.54 13.11
N SER A 147 -13.24 -15.83 13.15
CA SER A 147 -14.49 -16.35 13.77
C SER A 147 -15.08 -17.57 13.06
N VAL A 148 -14.75 -17.76 11.77
CA VAL A 148 -15.16 -18.93 10.96
C VAL A 148 -14.01 -19.90 10.71
N ASN A 149 -12.91 -19.78 11.45
CA ASN A 149 -11.70 -20.59 11.33
C ASN A 149 -11.07 -20.58 9.92
N GLU A 150 -11.21 -19.44 9.23
CA GLU A 150 -10.60 -19.17 7.92
C GLU A 150 -9.56 -18.05 8.03
N THR A 151 -8.80 -17.84 6.97
CA THR A 151 -7.78 -16.77 6.91
C THR A 151 -8.05 -15.77 5.79
N LEU A 152 -7.72 -14.50 6.05
CA LEU A 152 -7.78 -13.49 5.02
C LEU A 152 -6.60 -13.65 4.05
N LEU A 153 -6.89 -13.99 2.80
CA LEU A 153 -5.89 -14.07 1.73
C LEU A 153 -5.84 -12.75 0.94
N VAL A 154 -4.65 -12.24 0.71
CA VAL A 154 -4.39 -11.03 -0.08
C VAL A 154 -3.34 -11.30 -1.16
N THR A 155 -3.57 -10.70 -2.33
CA THR A 155 -2.57 -10.59 -3.38
C THR A 155 -2.02 -9.18 -3.41
N LEU A 156 -0.70 -9.05 -3.27
CA LEU A 156 0.01 -7.78 -3.37
C LEU A 156 0.69 -7.69 -4.73
N ASN A 157 0.23 -6.80 -5.59
CA ASN A 157 0.81 -6.53 -6.92
C ASN A 157 0.68 -5.04 -7.26
N SER A 158 1.04 -4.61 -8.48
CA SER A 158 0.95 -3.19 -8.85
C SER A 158 -0.50 -2.69 -9.04
N THR A 159 -1.50 -3.56 -8.90
CA THR A 159 -2.91 -3.22 -9.14
C THR A 159 -3.44 -2.40 -7.98
N GLY A 160 -3.60 -1.09 -8.20
CA GLY A 160 -4.09 -0.17 -7.15
C GLY A 160 -2.98 0.60 -6.46
N GLU A 161 -1.73 0.41 -6.91
CA GLU A 161 -0.65 1.35 -6.61
C GLU A 161 -1.09 2.75 -7.04
N ILE A 162 -1.00 3.69 -6.10
CA ILE A 162 -1.11 5.11 -6.39
C ILE A 162 0.25 5.75 -6.13
N LEU A 163 0.63 6.65 -7.02
CA LEU A 163 1.73 7.55 -6.74
C LEU A 163 1.15 8.70 -5.89
N PRO A 164 1.75 9.03 -4.73
CA PRO A 164 1.47 10.29 -4.05
C PRO A 164 1.64 11.39 -5.10
N LEU A 165 0.58 12.17 -5.34
CA LEU A 165 0.65 13.33 -6.23
C LEU A 165 1.92 14.09 -5.85
N ALA A 166 2.81 14.27 -6.82
CA ALA A 166 4.04 15.01 -6.58
C ALA A 166 3.61 16.41 -6.12
N THR A 167 3.98 16.79 -4.89
CA THR A 167 3.83 18.18 -4.50
C THR A 167 4.66 19.01 -5.47
N PRO A 168 4.24 20.25 -5.83
CA PRO A 168 5.04 21.10 -6.69
C PRO A 168 6.50 21.17 -6.20
N ALA A 169 6.70 21.25 -4.89
CA ALA A 169 8.02 21.22 -4.25
C ALA A 169 8.84 19.95 -4.55
N ALA A 170 8.24 18.76 -4.56
CA ALA A 170 8.95 17.53 -4.91
C ALA A 170 9.31 17.46 -6.41
N VAL A 171 8.45 17.99 -7.28
CA VAL A 171 8.74 18.13 -8.73
C VAL A 171 9.87 19.12 -8.96
N TYR A 172 9.87 20.25 -8.25
CA TYR A 172 10.95 21.25 -8.32
C TYR A 172 12.28 20.71 -7.77
N GLN A 173 12.25 19.92 -6.69
CA GLN A 173 13.48 19.33 -6.15
C GLN A 173 14.12 18.34 -7.13
N GLU A 174 13.34 17.42 -7.72
CA GLU A 174 13.90 16.48 -8.70
C GLU A 174 14.33 17.18 -10.00
N SER A 175 13.66 18.26 -10.42
CA SER A 175 14.09 19.06 -11.57
C SER A 175 15.35 19.88 -11.30
N LEU A 176 15.57 20.35 -10.07
CA LEU A 176 16.80 21.03 -9.66
C LEU A 176 17.98 20.06 -9.60
N GLU A 177 17.80 18.87 -9.02
CA GLU A 177 18.87 17.86 -8.96
C GLU A 177 19.30 17.39 -10.35
N THR A 178 18.34 17.15 -11.25
CA THR A 178 18.65 16.82 -12.65
C THR A 178 19.32 17.98 -13.39
N SER A 179 18.86 19.21 -13.19
CA SER A 179 19.49 20.39 -13.79
C SER A 179 20.93 20.61 -13.30
N LEU A 180 21.18 20.48 -11.99
CA LEU A 180 22.51 20.54 -11.39
C LEU A 180 23.44 19.48 -11.97
N MET A 181 22.95 18.25 -12.14
CA MET A 181 23.71 17.17 -12.77
C MET A 181 24.16 17.54 -14.19
N TYR A 182 23.26 18.10 -15.01
CA TYR A 182 23.61 18.54 -16.38
C TYR A 182 24.59 19.71 -16.39
N PHE A 183 24.47 20.67 -15.47
CA PHE A 183 25.44 21.77 -15.35
C PHE A 183 26.84 21.27 -14.98
N VAL A 184 26.94 20.35 -14.02
CA VAL A 184 28.22 19.74 -13.63
C VAL A 184 28.83 18.97 -14.80
N LEU A 185 28.02 18.18 -15.52
CA LEU A 185 28.47 17.47 -16.73
C LEU A 185 28.97 18.43 -17.81
N ALA A 186 28.29 19.56 -18.03
CA ALA A 186 28.73 20.56 -19.00
C ALA A 186 30.07 21.19 -18.62
N ILE A 187 30.26 21.55 -17.34
CA ILE A 187 31.54 22.11 -16.85
C ILE A 187 32.67 21.09 -17.01
N VAL A 188 32.43 19.83 -16.67
CA VAL A 188 33.41 18.75 -16.83
C VAL A 188 33.76 18.56 -18.31
N CYS A 189 32.78 18.54 -19.21
CA CYS A 189 33.02 18.44 -20.65
C CYS A 189 33.84 19.62 -21.18
N ILE A 190 33.54 20.86 -20.77
CA ILE A 190 34.30 22.05 -21.16
C ILE A 190 35.74 21.97 -20.64
N ALA A 191 35.94 21.55 -19.39
CA ALA A 191 37.26 21.38 -18.81
C ALA A 191 38.08 20.31 -19.55
N ILE A 192 37.45 19.19 -19.94
CA ILE A 192 38.08 18.14 -20.73
C ILE A 192 38.46 18.66 -22.12
N MET A 193 37.55 19.35 -22.82
CA MET A 193 37.86 19.90 -24.14
C MET A 193 39.00 20.93 -24.08
N HIS A 194 38.99 21.79 -23.07
CA HIS A 194 40.05 22.79 -22.89
C HIS A 194 41.40 22.14 -22.50
N TRP A 195 41.37 21.03 -21.76
CA TRP A 195 42.58 20.23 -21.48
C TRP A 195 43.12 19.58 -22.76
N LEU A 196 42.26 18.94 -23.55
CA LEU A 196 42.62 18.31 -24.83
C LEU A 196 43.13 19.31 -25.88
N GLN A 197 42.68 20.57 -25.84
CA GLN A 197 43.15 21.62 -26.74
C GLN A 197 44.52 22.19 -26.34
N ARG A 198 44.99 21.95 -25.10
CA ARG A 198 46.30 22.40 -24.60
C ARG A 198 47.41 21.35 -24.73
N THR A 199 47.05 20.10 -25.01
CA THR A 199 47.97 18.99 -25.33
C THR A 199 48.16 18.88 -26.84
#